data_AF-A0A3D2S8U9-F1
#
_entry.id   AF-A0A3D2S8U9-F1
#
_cell.length_a   1.000
_cell.length_b   1.000
_cell.length_c   1.000
_cell.angle_alpha   90.00
_cell.angle_beta   90.00
_cell.angle_gamma   90.00
#
_symmetry.space_group_name_H-M   'P 1'
#
loop_
_entity.id
_entity.type
_entity.pdbx_description
1 polymer ?
#
loop_
_entity_poly.entity_id
_entity_poly.type
_entity_poly.pdbx_seq_one_letter_code
_entity_poly.pdbx_strand_id
1 'polypeptide(L)'
;DFQTVVLLDSRMGQVALFRLLATTDGNSYLPVAACAQPEDDFFWIFDQLSQRLVKLDERGNKVAQSESFLQMFDFTVNHPQLYYYNQTLFLRSEER
;
A
#
# COMPACT_ATOMS: atom_id res chain seq x y z
N ASP A 1 -4.49 12.85 15.49
CA ASP A 1 -4.61 13.30 14.09
C ASP A 1 -5.49 12.35 13.31
N PHE A 2 -6.53 12.87 12.65
CA PHE A 2 -7.45 12.08 11.83
C PHE A 2 -7.10 12.27 10.36
N GLN A 3 -7.01 11.17 9.61
CA GLN A 3 -6.77 11.23 8.18
C GLN A 3 -8.12 11.21 7.45
N THR A 4 -8.34 12.20 6.58
CA THR A 4 -9.57 12.31 5.79
C THR A 4 -9.21 12.12 4.32
N VAL A 5 -9.85 11.15 3.67
CA VAL A 5 -9.75 10.92 2.23
C VAL A 5 -10.95 11.56 1.57
N VAL A 6 -10.70 12.47 0.63
CA VAL A 6 -11.74 13.13 -0.16
C VAL A 6 -11.59 12.67 -1.60
N LEU A 7 -12.64 12.05 -2.12
CA LEU A 7 -12.73 11.66 -3.53
C LEU A 7 -13.46 12.75 -4.31
N LEU A 8 -12.83 13.17 -5.40
CA LEU A 8 -13.34 14.20 -6.30
C LEU A 8 -13.66 13.58 -7.67
N ASP A 9 -14.69 14.08 -8.33
CA ASP A 9 -14.96 13.77 -9.74
C ASP A 9 -14.00 14.54 -10.66
N SER A 10 -14.12 14.30 -11.97
CA SER A 10 -13.33 14.99 -12.99
C SER A 10 -13.61 16.50 -13.09
N ARG A 11 -14.59 17.02 -12.34
CA ARG A 11 -14.96 18.44 -12.24
C ARG A 11 -14.61 19.04 -10.87
N MET A 12 -13.84 18.31 -10.05
CA MET A 12 -13.51 18.67 -8.66
C MET A 12 -14.74 18.79 -7.74
N GLY A 13 -15.88 18.23 -8.13
CA GLY A 13 -17.02 18.02 -7.25
C GLY A 13 -16.70 16.90 -6.26
N GLN A 14 -17.02 17.12 -4.98
CA GLN A 14 -16.84 16.11 -3.95
C GLN A 14 -17.81 14.94 -4.18
N VAL A 15 -17.26 13.75 -4.47
CA VAL A 15 -18.02 12.52 -4.67
C VAL A 15 -18.22 11.80 -3.35
N ALA A 16 -17.16 11.70 -2.55
CA ALA A 16 -17.22 11.03 -1.26
C ALA A 16 -16.18 11.59 -0.28
N LEU A 17 -16.49 11.52 1.00
CA LEU A 17 -15.58 11.88 2.09
C LEU A 17 -15.53 10.75 3.09
N PHE A 18 -14.34 10.20 3.29
CA PHE A 18 -14.09 9.11 4.21
C PHE A 18 -13.17 9.63 5.32
N ARG A 19 -13.63 9.56 6.56
CA ARG A 19 -12.76 9.77 7.71
C ARG A 19 -12.23 8.41 8.13
N LEU A 20 -10.91 8.24 8.05
CA LEU A 20 -10.23 7.09 8.61
C LEU A 20 -10.10 7.34 10.11
N LEU A 21 -11.18 7.01 10.82
CA LEU A 21 -11.19 6.92 12.27
C LEU A 21 -10.44 5.65 12.68
N ALA A 22 -9.99 5.60 13.94
CA ALA A 22 -9.62 4.32 14.55
C ALA A 22 -10.82 3.39 14.38
N THR A 23 -10.68 2.42 13.47
CA THR A 23 -11.75 1.51 13.08
C THR A 23 -12.14 0.67 14.29
N THR A 24 -13.37 0.13 14.31
CA THR A 24 -13.78 -0.80 15.37
C THR A 24 -12.89 -2.05 15.43
N ASP A 25 -12.22 -2.37 14.32
CA ASP A 25 -11.23 -3.43 14.20
C ASP A 25 -9.85 -3.08 14.80
N GLY A 26 -9.65 -1.86 15.30
CA GLY A 26 -8.38 -1.38 15.85
C GLY A 26 -7.28 -1.16 14.79
N ASN A 27 -7.61 -1.25 13.50
CA ASN A 27 -6.65 -1.03 12.42
C ASN A 27 -6.43 0.47 12.19
N SER A 28 -5.17 0.86 12.18
CA SER A 28 -4.70 2.18 11.75
C SER A 28 -4.12 2.06 10.35
N TYR A 29 -4.65 2.82 9.41
CA TYR A 29 -4.19 2.82 8.02
C TYR A 29 -3.36 4.07 7.75
N LEU A 30 -2.35 3.93 6.90
CA LEU A 30 -1.62 5.04 6.29
C LEU A 30 -1.81 4.98 4.76
N PRO A 31 -2.97 5.44 4.25
CA PRO A 31 -3.24 5.40 2.83
C PRO A 31 -2.33 6.37 2.08
N VAL A 32 -1.75 5.91 0.98
CA VAL A 32 -1.01 6.76 0.04
C VAL A 32 -1.83 7.04 -1.22
N ALA A 33 -2.75 6.12 -1.55
CA ALA A 33 -3.69 6.26 -2.64
C ALA A 33 -5.03 5.61 -2.26
N ALA A 34 -6.11 6.13 -2.85
CA ALA A 34 -7.45 5.59 -2.71
C ALA A 34 -8.18 5.64 -4.05
N CYS A 35 -9.00 4.64 -4.32
CA CYS A 35 -9.96 4.66 -5.42
C CYS A 35 -11.32 4.16 -4.95
N ALA A 36 -12.37 4.79 -5.43
CA ALA A 36 -13.75 4.34 -5.24
C ALA A 36 -14.40 4.22 -6.60
N GLN A 37 -15.27 3.24 -6.74
CA GLN A 37 -16.14 3.12 -7.91
C GLN A 37 -17.46 3.81 -7.58
N PRO A 38 -17.97 4.73 -8.42
CA PRO A 38 -19.15 5.55 -8.08
C PRO A 38 -20.43 4.78 -7.73
N GLU A 39 -20.53 3.52 -8.15
CA GLU A 39 -21.71 2.66 -7.96
C GLU A 39 -21.54 1.62 -6.84
N ASP A 40 -20.38 1.60 -6.16
CA ASP A 40 -20.02 0.58 -5.18
C ASP A 40 -19.91 1.25 -3.79
N ASP A 41 -20.53 0.66 -2.75
CA ASP A 41 -20.49 1.15 -1.35
C ASP A 41 -19.12 0.89 -0.67
N PHE A 42 -18.09 0.69 -1.49
CA PHE A 42 -16.77 0.29 -1.06
C PHE A 42 -15.70 1.11 -1.76
N PHE A 43 -14.58 1.25 -1.08
CA PHE A 43 -13.40 1.88 -1.64
C PHE A 43 -12.15 1.06 -1.35
N TRP A 44 -11.18 1.19 -2.24
CA TRP A 44 -9.88 0.57 -2.08
C TRP A 44 -8.87 1.62 -1.64
N ILE A 45 -8.01 1.23 -0.71
CA ILE A 45 -6.82 1.99 -0.34
C ILE A 45 -5.57 1.16 -0.58
N PHE A 46 -4.48 1.84 -0.92
CA PHE A 46 -3.14 1.27 -0.75
C PHE A 46 -2.60 1.73 0.60
N ASP A 47 -2.50 0.79 1.55
CA ASP A 47 -1.97 1.05 2.88
C ASP A 47 -0.44 0.86 2.90
N GLN A 48 0.28 1.94 3.17
CA GLN A 48 1.74 1.94 3.19
C GLN A 48 2.32 1.18 4.38
N LEU A 49 1.61 1.11 5.51
CA LEU A 49 2.09 0.41 6.70
C LEU A 49 2.14 -1.10 6.47
N SER A 50 1.04 -1.68 5.99
CA SER A 50 0.98 -3.12 5.70
C SER A 50 1.48 -3.51 4.31
N GLN A 51 1.74 -2.52 3.44
CA GLN A 51 2.08 -2.71 2.03
C GLN A 51 1.03 -3.59 1.33
N ARG A 52 -0.25 -3.27 1.49
CA ARG A 52 -1.39 -4.06 0.96
C ARG A 52 -2.40 -3.17 0.28
N LEU A 53 -3.13 -3.77 -0.66
CA LEU A 53 -4.39 -3.22 -1.14
C LEU A 53 -5.50 -3.67 -0.19
N VAL A 54 -6.27 -2.73 0.36
CA VAL A 54 -7.32 -3.00 1.35
C VAL A 54 -8.65 -2.47 0.82
N LYS A 55 -9.68 -3.31 0.77
CA LYS A 55 -11.06 -2.92 0.47
C LYS A 55 -11.78 -2.60 1.77
N LEU A 56 -12.30 -1.38 1.86
CA LEU A 56 -13.04 -0.88 3.02
C LEU A 56 -14.50 -0.61 2.67
N ASP A 57 -15.39 -0.78 3.65
CA ASP A 57 -16.77 -0.29 3.59
C ASP A 57 -16.84 1.22 3.88
N GLU A 58 -18.00 1.84 3.70
CA GLU A 58 -18.21 3.28 3.96
C GLU A 58 -17.88 3.73 5.40
N ARG A 59 -17.85 2.78 6.34
CA ARG A 59 -17.53 3.02 7.76
C ARG A 59 -16.04 2.83 8.04
N GLY A 60 -15.26 2.45 7.04
CA GLY A 60 -13.82 2.19 7.13
C GLY A 60 -13.48 0.79 7.63
N ASN A 61 -14.44 -0.12 7.78
CA ASN A 61 -14.16 -1.50 8.20
C ASN A 61 -13.58 -2.29 7.05
N LYS A 62 -12.71 -3.25 7.37
CA LYS A 62 -12.05 -4.06 6.34
C LYS A 62 -12.97 -5.15 5.82
N VAL A 63 -13.20 -5.14 4.51
CA VAL A 63 -14.00 -6.15 3.80
C VAL A 63 -13.11 -7.20 3.15
N ALA A 64 -11.98 -6.76 2.57
CA ALA A 64 -11.00 -7.64 1.94
C ALA A 64 -9.61 -7.01 1.94
N GLN A 65 -8.58 -7.82 1.70
CA GLN A 65 -7.21 -7.35 1.52
C GLN A 65 -6.42 -8.26 0.56
N SER A 66 -5.43 -7.69 -0.12
CA SER A 66 -4.43 -8.47 -0.85
C SER A 66 -3.41 -9.10 0.09
N GLU A 67 -2.56 -9.97 -0.48
CA GLU A 67 -1.27 -10.28 0.11
C GLU A 67 -0.38 -9.03 0.18
N SER A 68 0.66 -9.10 1.02
CA SER A 68 1.61 -8.01 1.10
C SER A 68 2.38 -7.89 -0.22
N PHE A 69 2.48 -6.68 -0.75
CA PHE A 69 3.28 -6.39 -1.92
C PHE A 69 4.77 -6.64 -1.67
N LEU A 70 5.22 -6.69 -0.41
CA LEU A 70 6.56 -7.15 -0.05
C LEU A 70 6.78 -8.63 -0.39
N GLN A 71 5.73 -9.44 -0.34
CA GLN A 71 5.77 -10.88 -0.65
C GLN A 71 5.53 -11.17 -2.12
N MET A 72 4.87 -10.27 -2.86
CA MET A 72 4.65 -10.43 -4.31
C MET A 72 5.96 -10.38 -5.13
N PHE A 73 7.05 -9.90 -4.54
CA PHE A 73 8.39 -10.07 -5.10
C PHE A 73 8.97 -11.40 -4.61
N ASP A 74 8.43 -12.52 -5.09
CA ASP A 74 8.90 -13.88 -4.76
C ASP A 74 10.27 -14.21 -5.40
N PHE A 75 11.06 -13.18 -5.68
CA PHE A 75 12.49 -13.30 -5.96
C PHE A 75 13.25 -12.51 -4.92
N THR A 76 14.01 -13.21 -4.09
CA THR A 76 15.14 -12.60 -3.42
C THR A 76 16.19 -12.34 -4.50
N VAL A 77 16.55 -11.09 -4.74
CA VAL A 77 17.82 -10.82 -5.44
C VAL A 77 18.91 -11.34 -4.51
N ASN A 78 19.36 -12.57 -4.75
CA ASN A 78 20.50 -13.12 -4.06
C ASN A 78 21.69 -12.28 -4.53
N HIS A 79 22.05 -11.26 -3.76
CA HIS A 79 23.16 -10.41 -4.12
C HIS A 79 24.40 -11.29 -4.22
N PRO A 80 25.10 -11.28 -5.35
CA PRO A 80 26.38 -11.95 -5.42
C PRO A 80 27.27 -11.35 -4.34
N GLN A 81 27.89 -12.22 -3.54
CA GLN A 81 28.68 -11.83 -2.38
C GLN A 81 29.58 -10.63 -2.69
N LEU A 82 29.38 -9.54 -1.94
CA LEU A 82 30.26 -8.38 -1.99
C LEU A 82 31.53 -8.71 -1.20
N TYR A 83 32.70 -8.51 -1.80
CA TYR A 83 33.97 -8.61 -1.10
C TYR A 83 34.75 -7.31 -1.21
N TYR A 84 35.28 -6.88 -0.07
CA TYR A 84 36.06 -5.66 0.05
C TYR A 84 37.54 -6.03 0.17
N TYR A 85 38.35 -5.57 -0.79
CA TYR A 85 39.79 -5.82 -0.82
C TYR A 85 40.52 -4.63 -1.46
N ASN A 86 41.65 -4.22 -0.90
CA ASN A 86 42.46 -3.08 -1.39
C ASN A 86 41.63 -1.83 -1.73
N GLN A 87 40.75 -1.39 -0.82
CA GLN A 87 39.90 -0.21 -0.98
C GLN A 87 38.95 -0.27 -2.19
N THR A 88 38.74 -1.45 -2.76
CA THR A 88 37.88 -1.67 -3.91
C THR A 88 36.78 -2.64 -3.51
N LEU A 89 35.54 -2.28 -3.84
CA LEU A 89 34.37 -3.12 -3.65
C LEU A 89 34.17 -3.95 -4.91
N PHE A 90 34.14 -5.27 -4.76
CA PHE A 90 33.95 -6.18 -5.88
C PHE A 90 32.61 -6.89 -5.77
N LEU A 91 31.93 -6.99 -6.92
CA LEU A 91 30.72 -7.77 -7.09
C LEU A 91 31.10 -9.06 -7.83
N ARG A 92 30.85 -10.22 -7.21
CA ARG A 92 31.09 -11.50 -7.86
C ARG A 92 30.06 -11.72 -8.98
N SER A 93 30.41 -11.60 -10.26
CA SER A 93 29.46 -11.99 -11.32
C SER A 93 29.38 -13.51 -11.42
N GLU A 94 28.17 -14.09 -11.41
CA GLU A 94 27.99 -15.46 -11.91
C GLU A 94 28.04 -15.39 -13.44
N GLU A 95 29.15 -15.83 -14.04
CA GLU A 95 29.17 -16.14 -15.47
C GLU A 95 28.27 -17.36 -15.71
N ARG A 96 27.33 -17.21 -16.63
CA ARG A 96 26.51 -18.30 -17.17
C ARG A 96 26.72 -18.39 -18.68
#